data_AF-A0A382E774-F1
#
_entry.id   AF-A0A382E774-F1
#
_cell.length_a   1.000
_cell.length_b   1.000
_cell.length_c   1.000
_cell.angle_alpha   90.00
_cell.angle_beta   90.00
_cell.angle_gamma   90.00
#
_symmetry.space_group_name_H-M   'P 1'
#
loop_
_entity.id
_entity.type
_entity.pdbx_description
1 polymer ?
#
loop_
_entity_poly.entity_id
_entity_poly.type
_entity_poly.pdbx_seq_one_letter_code
_entity_poly.pdbx_strand_id
1 'polypeptide(L)'
;MNESSYMTQLGKLEHSESWGFGDAFELLCDHTNILARAFDAGRTGFDNTFKALMDVWTTMEDSISLGEIRVKSGRLIDLAGGLLMTENPNVLVLDKESFLAWYRRDKKKIAHYLSCVDLRIYQEEFLNRLAKAEP
;
A
#
# COMPACT_ATOMS: atom_id res chain seq x y z
N MET A 1 7.76 -9.46 14.97
CA MET A 1 8.59 -8.68 14.01
C MET A 1 9.49 -7.75 14.82
N ASN A 2 10.81 -7.80 14.64
CA ASN A 2 11.74 -6.96 15.43
C ASN A 2 11.70 -5.51 14.93
N GLU A 3 11.36 -4.55 15.79
CA GLU A 3 11.29 -3.11 15.48
C GLU A 3 12.57 -2.58 14.81
N SER A 4 13.75 -3.11 15.18
CA SER A 4 15.05 -2.79 14.57
C SER A 4 15.10 -3.10 13.07
N SER A 5 14.52 -4.23 12.64
CA SER A 5 14.46 -4.60 11.23
C SER A 5 13.52 -3.68 10.45
N TYR A 6 12.44 -3.23 11.08
CA TYR A 6 11.43 -2.39 10.45
C TYR A 6 11.89 -0.94 10.27
N MET A 7 12.56 -0.38 11.28
CA MET A 7 13.20 0.94 11.18
C MET A 7 14.28 0.95 10.08
N THR A 8 14.99 -0.16 9.92
CA THR A 8 15.96 -0.33 8.82
C THR A 8 15.27 -0.35 7.45
N GLN A 9 14.05 -0.87 7.34
CA GLN A 9 13.28 -0.92 6.09
C GLN A 9 12.70 0.45 5.72
N LEU A 10 12.09 1.17 6.67
CA LEU A 10 11.60 2.53 6.42
C LEU A 10 12.76 3.48 6.02
N GLY A 11 13.93 3.34 6.65
CA GLY A 11 15.12 4.07 6.25
C GLY A 11 15.54 3.78 4.81
N LYS A 12 15.48 2.52 4.35
CA LYS A 12 15.76 2.17 2.94
C LYS A 12 14.73 2.77 1.98
N LEU A 13 13.45 2.70 2.33
CA LEU A 13 12.36 3.24 1.50
C LEU A 13 12.46 4.77 1.41
N GLU A 14 12.82 5.44 2.49
CA GLU A 14 13.02 6.88 2.51
C GLU A 14 14.09 7.35 1.53
N HIS A 15 15.23 6.65 1.45
CA HIS A 15 16.36 7.02 0.58
C HIS A 15 16.26 6.45 -0.84
N SER A 16 15.24 5.62 -1.13
CA SER A 16 15.01 5.10 -2.47
C SER A 16 14.23 6.09 -3.34
N GLU A 17 14.53 6.12 -4.63
CA GLU A 17 13.75 6.86 -5.64
C GLU A 17 12.57 6.04 -6.20
N SER A 18 12.45 4.78 -5.80
CA SER A 18 11.43 3.86 -6.32
C SER A 18 11.05 2.81 -5.30
N TRP A 19 9.79 2.39 -5.30
CA TRP A 19 9.28 1.38 -4.38
C TRP A 19 8.68 0.23 -5.15
N GLY A 20 8.86 -1.00 -4.64
CA GLY A 20 8.04 -2.10 -5.11
C GLY A 20 6.58 -1.85 -4.75
N PHE A 21 5.65 -2.35 -5.56
CA PHE A 21 4.22 -2.19 -5.31
C PHE A 21 3.82 -2.75 -3.94
N GLY A 22 4.36 -3.92 -3.56
CA GLY A 22 4.18 -4.51 -2.23
C GLY A 22 4.63 -3.61 -1.11
N ASP A 23 5.84 -3.05 -1.21
CA ASP A 23 6.35 -2.10 -0.21
C ASP A 23 5.43 -0.87 -0.11
N ALA A 24 5.01 -0.31 -1.24
CA ALA A 24 4.14 0.86 -1.28
C ALA A 24 2.75 0.57 -0.70
N PHE A 25 2.18 -0.60 -1.01
CA PHE A 25 0.90 -1.05 -0.46
C PHE A 25 1.00 -1.33 1.04
N GLU A 26 2.10 -1.93 1.50
CA GLU A 26 2.36 -2.22 2.92
C GLU A 26 2.44 -0.93 3.76
N LEU A 27 2.99 0.15 3.20
CA LEU A 27 2.98 1.47 3.86
C LEU A 27 1.55 1.99 4.09
N LEU A 28 0.59 1.62 3.23
CA LEU A 28 -0.82 1.97 3.40
C LEU A 28 -1.51 1.00 4.36
N CYS A 29 -1.28 -0.30 4.19
CA CYS A 29 -1.97 -1.36 4.88
C CYS A 29 -0.99 -2.50 5.21
N ASP A 30 -0.76 -2.79 6.49
CA ASP A 30 -0.04 -4.00 6.95
C ASP A 30 -0.89 -5.24 6.71
N HIS A 31 -1.14 -5.54 5.43
CA HIS A 31 -2.19 -6.43 4.98
C HIS A 31 -1.97 -7.86 5.45
N THR A 32 -0.70 -8.26 5.59
CA THR A 32 -0.33 -9.58 6.08
C THR A 32 -0.78 -9.78 7.53
N ASN A 33 -0.50 -8.83 8.43
CA ASN A 33 -0.95 -8.94 9.81
C ASN A 33 -2.46 -8.68 9.96
N ILE A 34 -3.01 -7.76 9.17
CA ILE A 34 -4.43 -7.39 9.21
C ILE A 34 -5.31 -8.58 8.80
N LEU A 35 -5.00 -9.25 7.69
CA LEU A 35 -5.78 -10.38 7.19
C LEU A 35 -5.71 -11.59 8.12
N ALA A 36 -4.56 -11.87 8.71
CA ALA A 36 -4.42 -12.94 9.70
C ALA A 36 -5.34 -12.71 10.92
N ARG A 37 -5.34 -11.48 11.48
CA ARG A 37 -6.22 -11.13 12.60
C ARG A 37 -7.70 -11.14 12.22
N ALA A 38 -8.04 -10.68 11.03
CA ALA A 38 -9.41 -10.68 10.55
C ALA A 38 -9.93 -12.11 10.32
N PHE A 39 -9.06 -13.03 9.89
CA PHE A 39 -9.38 -14.45 9.79
C PHE A 39 -9.70 -15.06 11.16
N ASP A 40 -8.89 -14.75 12.18
CA ASP A 40 -9.12 -15.20 13.56
C ASP A 40 -10.43 -14.64 14.16
N ALA A 41 -10.85 -13.45 13.74
CA ALA A 41 -12.11 -12.82 14.14
C ALA A 41 -13.36 -13.46 13.48
N GLY A 42 -13.17 -14.38 12.54
CA GLY A 42 -14.22 -15.09 11.84
C GLY A 42 -14.61 -14.49 10.49
N ARG A 43 -15.44 -15.24 9.75
CA ARG A 43 -15.72 -15.01 8.33
C ARG A 43 -16.17 -13.59 7.99
N THR A 44 -17.11 -13.03 8.74
CA THR A 44 -17.63 -11.67 8.48
C THR A 44 -16.54 -10.60 8.66
N GLY A 45 -15.68 -10.75 9.68
CA GLY A 45 -14.55 -9.85 9.89
C GLY A 45 -13.57 -9.93 8.73
N PHE A 46 -13.19 -11.15 8.34
CA PHE A 46 -12.33 -11.39 7.19
C PHE A 46 -12.89 -10.79 5.90
N ASP A 47 -14.13 -11.09 5.54
CA ASP A 47 -14.74 -10.63 4.27
C ASP A 47 -14.79 -9.10 4.18
N ASN A 48 -15.14 -8.43 5.29
CA ASN A 48 -15.18 -6.97 5.34
C ASN A 48 -13.78 -6.37 5.22
N THR A 49 -12.82 -6.87 6.00
CA THR A 49 -11.43 -6.41 5.95
C THR A 49 -10.81 -6.64 4.57
N PHE A 50 -11.00 -7.82 4.00
CA PHE A 50 -10.52 -8.15 2.67
C PHE A 50 -11.07 -7.20 1.61
N LYS A 51 -12.38 -6.91 1.65
CA LYS A 51 -13.02 -5.95 0.75
C LYS A 51 -12.40 -4.55 0.88
N ALA A 52 -12.21 -4.04 2.10
CA ALA A 52 -11.61 -2.73 2.31
C ALA A 52 -10.18 -2.64 1.77
N LEU A 53 -9.38 -3.69 1.95
CA LEU A 53 -8.02 -3.76 1.38
C LEU A 53 -8.04 -3.84 -0.15
N MET A 54 -8.99 -4.58 -0.73
CA MET A 54 -9.18 -4.62 -2.18
C MET A 54 -9.62 -3.27 -2.76
N ASP A 55 -10.42 -2.48 -2.05
CA ASP A 55 -10.79 -1.12 -2.49
C ASP A 55 -9.57 -0.19 -2.55
N VAL A 56 -8.64 -0.31 -1.58
CA VAL A 56 -7.35 0.43 -1.61
C VAL A 56 -6.46 -0.09 -2.76
N TRP A 57 -6.34 -1.41 -2.91
CA TRP A 57 -5.56 -2.05 -3.97
C TRP A 57 -6.02 -1.59 -5.35
N THR A 58 -7.33 -1.71 -5.63
CA THR A 58 -7.93 -1.31 -6.90
C THR A 58 -7.72 0.17 -7.16
N THR A 59 -7.81 1.03 -6.13
CA THR A 59 -7.52 2.46 -6.30
C THR A 59 -6.07 2.70 -6.77
N MET A 60 -5.10 1.92 -6.27
CA MET A 60 -3.72 1.99 -6.78
C MET A 60 -3.61 1.48 -8.21
N GLU A 61 -4.22 0.34 -8.53
CA GLU A 61 -4.21 -0.24 -9.89
C GLU A 61 -4.81 0.71 -10.93
N ASP A 62 -5.92 1.35 -10.60
CA ASP A 62 -6.59 2.34 -11.45
C ASP A 62 -5.67 3.54 -11.69
N SER A 63 -5.05 4.08 -10.64
CA SER A 63 -4.14 5.22 -10.75
C SER A 63 -2.85 4.89 -11.49
N ILE A 64 -2.37 3.65 -11.41
CA ILE A 64 -1.27 3.15 -12.27
C ILE A 64 -1.73 3.10 -13.73
N SER A 65 -2.91 2.56 -13.99
CA SER A 65 -3.48 2.44 -15.35
C SER A 65 -3.73 3.79 -16.00
N LEU A 66 -4.11 4.80 -15.20
CA LEU A 66 -4.31 6.19 -15.63
C LEU A 66 -2.98 6.97 -15.75
N GLY A 67 -1.85 6.40 -15.34
CA GLY A 67 -0.52 7.03 -15.40
C GLY A 67 -0.27 8.08 -14.30
N GLU A 68 -1.12 8.13 -13.29
CA GLU A 68 -1.00 9.04 -12.13
C GLU A 68 0.10 8.57 -11.18
N ILE A 69 0.20 7.24 -11.00
CA ILE A 69 1.35 6.58 -10.42
C ILE A 69 2.19 6.04 -11.58
N ARG A 70 3.42 6.53 -11.74
CA ARG A 70 4.31 6.10 -12.82
C ARG A 70 4.98 4.79 -12.46
N VAL A 71 5.06 3.89 -13.43
CA VAL A 71 5.77 2.61 -13.33
C VAL A 71 7.17 2.78 -13.89
N LYS A 72 8.20 2.42 -13.11
CA LYS A 72 9.60 2.37 -13.56
C LYS A 72 9.98 1.02 -14.15
N SER A 73 9.37 -0.07 -13.69
CA SER A 73 9.62 -1.43 -14.19
C SER A 73 8.48 -2.37 -13.82
N GLY A 74 8.33 -3.48 -14.56
CA GLY A 74 7.26 -4.46 -14.39
C GLY A 74 5.96 -4.07 -15.10
N ARG A 75 4.94 -4.93 -14.99
CA ARG A 75 3.62 -4.69 -15.59
C ARG A 75 2.51 -4.99 -14.59
N LEU A 76 1.42 -4.23 -14.68
CA LEU A 76 0.27 -4.41 -13.79
C LEU A 76 -0.32 -5.82 -13.89
N ILE A 77 -0.28 -6.46 -15.07
CA ILE A 77 -0.75 -7.84 -15.25
C ILE A 77 0.00 -8.85 -14.38
N ASP A 78 1.22 -8.53 -13.96
CA ASP A 78 2.03 -9.39 -13.08
C ASP A 78 1.46 -9.39 -11.64
N LEU A 79 0.45 -8.57 -11.34
CA LEU A 79 -0.33 -8.54 -10.10
C LEU A 79 -1.71 -9.24 -10.20
N ALA A 80 -2.04 -9.88 -11.33
CA ALA A 80 -3.40 -10.38 -11.63
C ALA A 80 -3.99 -11.41 -10.64
N GLY A 81 -3.17 -11.99 -9.76
CA GLY A 81 -3.62 -12.84 -8.66
C GLY A 81 -4.28 -12.07 -7.50
N GLY A 82 -4.13 -10.74 -7.48
CA GLY A 82 -4.63 -9.87 -6.43
C GLY A 82 -3.89 -10.04 -5.10
N LEU A 83 -4.45 -9.41 -4.06
CA LEU A 83 -3.84 -9.28 -2.74
C LEU A 83 -3.34 -10.60 -2.12
N LEU A 84 -4.01 -11.73 -2.38
CA LEU A 84 -3.71 -13.03 -1.74
C LEU A 84 -2.78 -13.93 -2.57
N MET A 85 -2.48 -13.62 -3.82
CA MET A 85 -1.78 -14.53 -4.75
C MET A 85 -0.56 -13.89 -5.41
N THR A 86 -0.01 -12.80 -4.85
CA THR A 86 1.23 -12.21 -5.36
C THR A 86 2.45 -12.86 -4.72
N GLU A 87 3.06 -13.82 -5.42
CA GLU A 87 4.27 -14.53 -4.97
C GLU A 87 5.49 -13.59 -4.78
N ASN A 88 5.47 -12.43 -5.45
CA ASN A 88 6.39 -11.33 -5.20
C ASN A 88 5.67 -10.00 -5.49
N PRO A 89 5.16 -9.29 -4.48
CA PRO A 89 4.39 -8.07 -4.71
C PRO A 89 5.28 -6.91 -5.22
N ASN A 90 6.61 -7.08 -5.27
CA ASN A 90 7.56 -6.10 -5.79
C ASN A 90 7.98 -6.37 -7.25
N VAL A 91 7.24 -7.20 -7.99
CA VAL A 91 7.42 -7.36 -9.46
C VAL A 91 7.13 -6.09 -10.24
N LEU A 92 6.32 -5.21 -9.68
CA LEU A 92 6.03 -3.88 -10.20
C LEU A 92 6.76 -2.84 -9.37
N VAL A 93 7.53 -1.97 -10.03
CA VAL A 93 8.30 -0.90 -9.39
C VAL A 93 7.70 0.45 -9.75
N LEU A 94 7.33 1.20 -8.74
CA LEU A 94 6.69 2.51 -8.81
C LEU A 94 7.72 3.62 -8.63
N ASP A 95 7.52 4.73 -9.34
CA ASP A 95 8.20 5.98 -9.06
C ASP A 95 7.68 6.58 -7.75
N LYS A 96 8.58 6.79 -6.78
CA LYS A 96 8.21 7.25 -5.43
C LYS A 96 7.51 8.60 -5.45
N GLU A 97 7.99 9.56 -6.23
CA GLU A 97 7.42 10.91 -6.29
C GLU A 97 5.97 10.88 -6.81
N SER A 98 5.73 10.16 -7.90
CA SER A 98 4.36 10.00 -8.43
C SER A 98 3.43 9.29 -7.44
N PHE A 99 3.92 8.27 -6.72
CA PHE A 99 3.16 7.60 -5.67
C PHE A 99 2.83 8.55 -4.51
N LEU A 100 3.79 9.34 -4.03
CA LEU A 100 3.58 10.29 -2.93
C LEU A 100 2.62 11.41 -3.33
N ALA A 101 2.70 11.89 -4.57
CA ALA A 101 1.76 12.87 -5.12
C ALA A 101 0.32 12.30 -5.20
N TRP A 102 0.18 11.07 -5.68
CA TRP A 102 -1.08 10.33 -5.68
C TRP A 102 -1.61 10.14 -4.25
N TYR A 103 -0.78 9.67 -3.33
CA TYR A 103 -1.13 9.47 -1.93
C TYR A 103 -1.66 10.77 -1.31
N ARG A 104 -0.97 11.90 -1.50
CA ARG A 104 -1.40 13.21 -0.99
C ARG A 104 -2.80 13.59 -1.48
N ARG A 105 -3.10 13.32 -2.76
CA ARG A 105 -4.40 13.62 -3.38
C ARG A 105 -5.51 12.69 -2.86
N ASP A 106 -5.24 11.39 -2.81
CA ASP A 106 -6.26 10.35 -2.56
C ASP A 106 -6.31 9.89 -1.10
N LYS A 107 -5.46 10.45 -0.22
CA LYS A 107 -5.36 10.12 1.20
C LYS A 107 -6.72 9.97 1.89
N LYS A 108 -7.63 10.92 1.68
CA LYS A 108 -8.96 10.91 2.31
C LYS A 108 -9.80 9.71 1.88
N LYS A 109 -9.70 9.33 0.60
CA LYS A 109 -10.40 8.17 0.04
C LYS A 109 -9.84 6.87 0.62
N ILE A 110 -8.51 6.74 0.66
CA ILE A 110 -7.82 5.59 1.26
C ILE A 110 -8.19 5.44 2.74
N ALA A 111 -8.09 6.53 3.50
CA ALA A 111 -8.45 6.54 4.92
C ALA A 111 -9.93 6.17 5.14
N HIS A 112 -10.82 6.60 4.24
CA HIS A 112 -12.24 6.24 4.30
C HIS A 112 -12.46 4.73 4.18
N TYR A 113 -11.86 4.08 3.17
CA TYR A 113 -11.99 2.63 3.00
C TYR A 113 -11.52 1.85 4.23
N LEU A 114 -10.36 2.23 4.78
CA LEU A 114 -9.81 1.58 5.98
C LEU A 114 -10.69 1.83 7.21
N SER A 115 -11.25 3.04 7.36
CA SER A 115 -12.12 3.37 8.49
C SER A 115 -13.42 2.55 8.54
N CYS A 116 -13.89 2.03 7.40
CA CYS A 116 -15.07 1.15 7.35
C CYS A 116 -14.89 -0.18 8.09
N VAL A 117 -13.64 -0.52 8.44
CA VAL A 117 -13.26 -1.74 9.15
C VAL A 117 -12.35 -1.43 10.35
N ASP A 118 -12.50 -0.23 10.93
CA ASP A 118 -11.75 0.25 12.09
C ASP A 118 -10.21 0.26 11.90
N LEU A 119 -9.75 0.33 10.65
CA LEU A 119 -8.34 0.46 10.29
C LEU A 119 -7.96 1.90 9.99
N ARG A 120 -6.66 2.16 10.02
CA ARG A 120 -6.04 3.44 9.63
C ARG A 120 -4.88 3.14 8.68
N ILE A 121 -4.44 4.18 7.96
CA ILE A 121 -3.23 4.10 7.14
C ILE A 121 -2.06 3.71 8.05
N TYR A 122 -1.35 2.65 7.71
CA TYR A 122 -0.39 2.01 8.60
C TYR A 122 0.82 2.90 8.92
N GLN A 123 1.47 3.46 7.89
CA GLN A 123 2.62 4.34 8.03
C GLN A 123 2.27 5.79 7.70
N GLU A 124 1.13 6.26 8.20
CA GLU A 124 0.57 7.57 7.82
C GLU A 124 1.52 8.74 8.11
N GLU A 125 2.17 8.77 9.27
CA GLU A 125 3.11 9.84 9.62
C GLU A 125 4.34 9.87 8.70
N PHE A 126 4.88 8.70 8.40
CA PHE A 126 6.00 8.54 7.48
C PHE A 126 5.62 9.02 6.07
N LEU A 127 4.49 8.56 5.54
CA LEU A 127 3.97 8.97 4.23
C LEU A 127 3.66 10.47 4.19
N ASN A 128 3.03 11.01 5.25
CA ASN A 128 2.73 12.44 5.34
C ASN A 128 3.99 13.30 5.35
N ARG A 129 5.07 12.84 6.01
CA ARG A 129 6.35 13.54 6.02
C ARG A 129 6.99 13.56 4.63
N LEU A 130 7.00 12.41 3.94
CA LEU A 130 7.57 12.31 2.60
C LEU A 130 6.74 13.07 1.56
N ALA A 131 5.42 13.00 1.62
CA ALA A 131 4.52 13.67 0.67
C ALA A 131 4.41 15.20 0.89
N LYS A 132 4.89 15.71 2.03
CA LYS A 132 5.02 17.15 2.31
C LYS A 132 6.32 17.75 1.76
N ALA A 133 7.31 16.91 1.44
CA ALA A 133 8.54 17.37 0.82
C ALA A 133 8.28 17.57 -0.68
N GLU A 134 7.85 18.78 -1.06
CA GLU A 134 8.10 19.29 -2.41
C GLU A 134 9.28 20.29 -2.32
N PRO A 135 10.08 20.43 -3.40
CA PRO A 135 11.51 20.77 -3.39
C PRO A 135 11.93 22.07 -2.70
#